data_AF-A0A0A9DX73-F1
#
_entry.id   AF-A0A0A9DX73-F1
#
_cell.length_a   1.000
_cell.length_b   1.000
_cell.length_c   1.000
_cell.angle_alpha   90.00
_cell.angle_beta   90.00
_cell.angle_gamma   90.00
#
_symmetry.space_group_name_H-M   'P 1'
#
loop_
_entity.id
_entity.type
_entity.pdbx_description
1 polymer ?
#
loop_
_entity_poly.entity_id
_entity_poly.type
_entity_poly.pdbx_seq_one_letter_code
_entity_poly.pdbx_strand_id
1 'polypeptide(L)'
;MIMFYAFWTIGAIMEASLAWAVMPSFGWRWLLALSSLPSFSLLLFYPVTLESPRYLCMKGRTANSVHVLETMARVNRVALPSGRLVSGH
;
A
#
# COMPACT_ATOMS: atom_id res chain seq x y z
N MET A 1 -12.80 1.73 -4.53
CA MET A 1 -13.48 0.46 -4.15
C MET A 1 -13.28 -0.65 -5.18
N ILE A 2 -13.46 -0.40 -6.48
CA ILE A 2 -13.28 -1.43 -7.54
C ILE A 2 -11.89 -2.10 -7.49
N MET A 3 -10.83 -1.30 -7.34
CA MET A 3 -9.46 -1.84 -7.29
C MET A 3 -9.25 -2.80 -6.10
N PHE A 4 -9.84 -2.49 -4.94
CA PHE A 4 -9.79 -3.34 -3.76
C PHE A 4 -10.48 -4.68 -4.02
N TYR A 5 -11.68 -4.66 -4.60
CA TYR A 5 -12.38 -5.89 -4.98
C TYR A 5 -11.63 -6.69 -6.04
N ALA A 6 -10.99 -6.03 -7.00
CA ALA A 6 -10.17 -6.71 -8.01
C ALA A 6 -8.99 -7.45 -7.37
N PHE A 7 -8.23 -6.80 -6.47
CA PHE A 7 -7.14 -7.44 -5.75
C PHE A 7 -7.62 -8.60 -4.87
N TRP A 8 -8.77 -8.44 -4.21
CA TRP A 8 -9.39 -9.52 -3.43
C TRP A 8 -9.69 -10.74 -4.29
N THR A 9 -10.38 -10.55 -5.44
CA THR A 9 -10.74 -11.64 -6.34
C THR A 9 -9.51 -12.34 -6.91
N ILE A 10 -8.50 -11.57 -7.34
CA ILE A 10 -7.25 -12.12 -7.86
C ILE A 10 -6.53 -12.94 -6.76
N GLY A 11 -6.45 -12.40 -5.54
CA GLY A 11 -5.85 -13.09 -4.40
C GLY A 11 -6.55 -14.40 -4.07
N ALA A 12 -7.88 -14.42 -4.06
CA ALA A 12 -8.66 -15.63 -3.80
C ALA A 12 -8.45 -16.72 -4.87
N ILE A 13 -8.42 -16.34 -6.16
CA ILE A 13 -8.14 -17.27 -7.26
C ILE A 13 -6.72 -17.82 -7.15
N MET A 14 -5.75 -16.95 -6.82
CA MET A 14 -4.36 -17.35 -6.63
C MET A 14 -4.22 -18.35 -5.48
N GLU A 15 -4.85 -18.09 -4.33
CA GLU A 15 -4.80 -18.96 -3.15
C GLU A 15 -5.47 -20.32 -3.42
N ALA A 16 -6.62 -20.34 -4.09
CA ALA A 16 -7.30 -21.57 -4.47
C ALA A 16 -6.44 -22.42 -5.43
N SER A 17 -5.81 -21.77 -6.41
CA SER A 17 -4.90 -22.44 -7.37
C SER A 17 -3.67 -23.02 -6.66
N LEU A 18 -3.11 -22.27 -5.72
CA LEU A 18 -1.96 -22.68 -4.91
C LEU A 18 -2.33 -23.85 -4.00
N ALA A 19 -3.50 -23.82 -3.38
CA ALA A 19 -4.00 -24.92 -2.55
C ALA A 19 -4.12 -26.21 -3.36
N TRP A 20 -4.69 -26.17 -4.57
CA TRP A 20 -4.76 -27.34 -5.44
C TRP A 20 -3.41 -27.91 -5.84
N ALA A 21 -2.42 -27.06 -6.10
CA ALA A 21 -1.08 -27.52 -6.48
C ALA A 21 -0.26 -28.07 -5.28
N VAL A 22 -0.40 -27.45 -4.10
CA VAL A 22 0.52 -27.66 -2.96
C VAL A 22 -0.02 -28.68 -1.96
N MET A 23 -1.33 -28.72 -1.70
CA MET A 23 -1.90 -29.66 -0.72
C MET A 23 -1.58 -31.12 -1.00
N PRO A 24 -1.70 -31.62 -2.24
CA PRO A 24 -1.46 -33.04 -2.53
C PRO A 24 -0.02 -33.50 -2.27
N SER A 25 0.96 -32.62 -2.49
CA SER A 25 2.38 -33.00 -2.52
C SER A 25 3.17 -32.56 -1.29
N PHE A 26 2.84 -31.39 -0.72
CA PHE A 26 3.63 -30.73 0.32
C PHE A 26 2.82 -30.40 1.58
N GLY A 27 1.49 -30.50 1.52
CA GLY A 27 0.59 -30.27 2.64
C GLY A 27 0.41 -28.78 3.02
N TRP A 28 -0.30 -28.55 4.12
CA TRP A 28 -0.78 -27.23 4.54
C TRP A 28 0.31 -26.24 4.97
N ARG A 29 1.45 -26.73 5.48
CA ARG A 29 2.54 -25.87 5.97
C ARG A 29 3.19 -25.06 4.84
N TRP A 30 3.39 -25.71 3.70
CA TRP A 30 3.96 -25.07 2.51
C TRP A 30 2.98 -24.12 1.84
N LEU A 31 1.67 -24.43 1.88
CA LEU A 31 0.64 -23.51 1.43
C LEU A 31 0.71 -22.19 2.19
N LEU A 32 0.75 -22.24 3.53
CA LEU A 32 0.88 -21.04 4.38
C LEU A 32 2.19 -20.27 4.12
N ALA A 33 3.30 -20.98 3.96
CA ALA A 33 4.58 -20.34 3.67
C ALA A 33 4.52 -19.55 2.35
N LEU A 34 3.96 -20.17 1.30
CA LEU A 34 3.85 -19.55 -0.02
C LEU A 34 2.82 -18.41 -0.05
N SER A 35 1.69 -18.54 0.64
CA SER A 35 0.68 -17.47 0.71
C SER A 35 1.14 -16.27 1.56
N SER A 36 2.10 -16.46 2.47
CA SER A 36 2.71 -15.37 3.22
C SER A 36 3.68 -14.51 2.40
N LEU A 37 4.18 -14.98 1.24
CA LEU A 37 5.13 -14.25 0.39
C LEU A 37 4.64 -12.87 -0.09
N PRO A 38 3.42 -12.72 -0.64
CA PRO A 38 2.89 -11.41 -1.00
C PRO A 38 2.73 -10.49 0.23
N SER A 39 2.37 -11.04 1.39
CA SER A 39 2.29 -10.26 2.64
C SER A 39 3.66 -9.79 3.12
N PHE A 40 4.69 -10.63 3.00
CA PHE A 40 6.06 -10.26 3.35
C PHE A 40 6.62 -9.20 2.39
N SER A 41 6.29 -9.30 1.10
CA SER A 41 6.63 -8.28 0.10
C SER A 41 6.07 -6.91 0.49
N LEU A 42 4.84 -6.84 1.03
CA LEU A 42 4.26 -5.58 1.51
C LEU A 42 5.08 -4.94 2.64
N LEU A 43 5.65 -5.75 3.55
CA LEU A 43 6.51 -5.24 4.62
C LEU A 43 7.79 -4.60 4.06
N LEU A 44 8.36 -5.16 2.99
CA LEU A 44 9.52 -4.59 2.32
C LEU A 44 9.22 -3.24 1.64
N PHE A 45 7.98 -3.03 1.19
CA PHE A 45 7.54 -1.77 0.58
C PHE A 45 7.07 -0.73 1.59
N TYR A 46 6.86 -1.10 2.85
CA TYR A 46 6.45 -0.19 3.92
C TYR A 46 7.32 1.09 4.05
N PRO A 47 8.67 1.03 4.02
CA PRO A 47 9.50 2.24 4.08
C PRO A 47 9.39 3.14 2.83
N VAL A 48 8.91 2.61 1.70
CA VAL A 48 8.75 3.38 0.44
C VAL A 48 7.43 4.14 0.41
N THR A 49 6.41 3.63 1.10
CA THR A 49 5.10 4.28 1.18
C THR A 49 5.17 5.56 2.03
N LEU A 50 5.11 6.72 1.35
CA LEU A 50 4.93 8.00 2.00
C LEU A 50 3.59 8.01 2.75
N GLU A 51 3.63 8.53 3.97
CA GLU A 51 2.44 8.63 4.79
C GLU A 51 1.46 9.68 4.23
N SER A 52 0.16 9.54 4.51
CA SER A 52 -0.83 10.43 3.92
C SER A 52 -0.62 11.89 4.36
N PRO A 53 -0.61 12.87 3.42
CA PRO A 53 -0.42 14.29 3.74
C PRO A 53 -1.45 14.82 4.74
N ARG A 54 -2.68 14.29 4.68
CA ARG A 54 -3.78 14.62 5.58
C ARG A 54 -3.48 14.19 7.02
N TYR A 55 -2.97 12.97 7.22
CA TYR A 55 -2.57 12.51 8.54
C TYR A 55 -1.43 13.35 9.12
N LEU A 56 -0.42 13.68 8.30
CA LEU A 56 0.70 14.53 8.72
C LEU A 56 0.27 15.94 9.11
N CYS A 57 -0.67 16.55 8.37
CA CYS A 57 -1.27 17.84 8.73
C CYS A 57 -2.02 17.77 10.07
N MET A 58 -2.85 16.75 10.29
CA MET A 58 -3.61 16.57 11.53
C MET A 58 -2.69 16.38 12.75
N LYS A 59 -1.52 15.77 12.57
CA LYS A 59 -0.51 15.60 13.62
C LYS A 59 0.32 16.86 13.91
N GLY A 60 0.02 17.99 13.26
CA GLY A 60 0.78 19.24 13.37
C GLY A 60 2.14 19.23 12.67
N ARG A 61 2.45 18.17 11.89
CA ARG A 61 3.72 18.03 11.15
C ARG A 61 3.60 18.60 9.75
N THR A 62 3.31 19.90 9.66
CA THR A 62 3.04 20.61 8.39
C THR A 62 4.25 20.65 7.44
N ALA A 63 5.48 20.72 7.96
CA ALA A 63 6.68 20.65 7.11
C ALA A 63 6.80 19.32 6.35
N ASN A 64 6.49 18.20 7.03
CA ASN A 64 6.52 16.87 6.41
C ASN A 64 5.39 16.68 5.40
N SER A 65 4.20 17.26 5.67
CA SER A 65 3.09 17.18 4.70
C SER A 65 3.37 17.94 3.41
N VAL A 66 4.04 19.11 3.50
CA VAL A 66 4.52 19.85 2.31
C VAL A 66 5.50 19.00 1.50
N HIS A 67 6.50 18.39 2.15
CA HIS A 67 7.49 17.56 1.47
C HIS A 67 6.85 16.36 0.73
N VAL A 68 5.86 15.71 1.36
CA VAL A 68 5.11 14.62 0.71
C VAL A 68 4.30 15.15 -0.49
N LEU A 69 3.64 16.32 -0.34
CA LEU A 69 2.89 16.97 -1.41
C LEU A 69 3.78 17.37 -2.60
N GLU A 70 4.99 17.89 -2.35
CA GLU A 70 5.98 18.20 -3.38
C GLU A 70 6.46 16.96 -4.12
N THR A 71 6.71 15.88 -3.38
CA THR A 71 7.10 14.60 -3.97
C THR A 71 5.98 14.06 -4.87
N MET A 72 4.73 14.11 -4.41
CA MET A 72 3.56 13.70 -5.19
C MET A 72 3.36 14.59 -6.44
N ALA A 73 3.53 15.91 -6.30
CA ALA A 73 3.42 16.87 -7.39
C ALA A 73 4.47 16.63 -8.48
N ARG A 74 5.71 16.34 -8.09
CA ARG A 74 6.80 15.98 -9.01
C ARG A 74 6.49 14.68 -9.76
N VAL A 75 6.02 13.64 -9.05
CA VAL A 75 5.63 12.36 -9.67
C VAL A 75 4.47 12.53 -10.64
N ASN A 76 3.46 13.31 -10.26
CA ASN A 76 2.28 13.58 -11.09
C ASN A 76 2.52 14.63 -12.19
N ARG A 77 3.70 15.26 -12.24
CA ARG A 77 4.06 16.35 -13.16
C ARG A 77 3.08 17.54 -13.11
N VAL A 78 2.55 17.83 -11.92
CA VAL A 78 1.65 18.97 -11.69
C VAL A 78 2.32 19.95 -10.74
N ALA A 79 2.13 21.26 -10.95
CA ALA A 79 2.60 22.28 -10.02
C ALA A 79 1.72 22.31 -8.77
N LEU A 80 2.33 22.46 -7.60
CA LEU A 80 1.58 22.69 -6.36
C LEU A 80 0.90 24.06 -6.43
N PRO A 81 -0.39 24.17 -6.04
CA PRO A 81 -1.04 25.46 -5.92
C PRO A 81 -0.33 26.33 -4.88
N SER A 82 -0.14 27.61 -5.21
CA SER A 82 0.46 28.60 -4.32
C SER A 82 -0.41 28.81 -3.09
N GLY A 83 0.08 28.48 -1.90
CA GLY A 83 -0.65 28.65 -0.65
C GLY A 83 0.08 28.11 0.58
N ARG A 84 -0.39 28.49 1.77
CA ARG A 84 0.10 27.94 3.05
C ARG A 84 -0.83 26.80 3.47
N LEU A 85 -0.28 25.62 3.75
CA LEU A 85 -1.06 24.52 4.32
C LEU A 85 -1.52 24.92 5.72
N VAL A 86 -2.83 25.05 5.91
CA VAL A 86 -3.47 25.31 7.19
C VAL A 86 -4.21 24.03 7.59
N SER A 87 -3.91 23.49 8.78
CA SER A 87 -4.76 22.45 9.37
C SER A 87 -6.02 23.15 9.86
N GLY A 88 -7.18 22.78 9.31
CA GLY A 88 -8.47 23.26 9.82
C GLY A 88 -8.59 22.85 11.29
N HIS A 89 -8.90 23.82 12.13
CA HIS A 89 -9.26 23.61 13.53
C HIS A 89 -10.67 23.03 13.64
#